data_AF-A0A3Q2R348-F1
#
_entry.id   AF-A0A3Q2R348-F1
#
_cell.length_a   1.000
_cell.length_b   1.000
_cell.length_c   1.000
_cell.angle_alpha   90.00
_cell.angle_beta   90.00
_cell.angle_gamma   90.00
#
_symmetry.space_group_name_H-M   'P 1'
#
loop_
_entity.id
_entity.type
_entity.pdbx_description
1 polymer ?
#
loop_
_entity_poly.entity_id
_entity_poly.type
_entity_poly.pdbx_seq_one_letter_code
_entity_poly.pdbx_strand_id
1 'polypeptide(L)'
;MTSLQLSAKEEMVEKFLDAAARGDVSQVSTLLSHAPSLINKTGFSGWTALMLAARNGHHHVAEKLLSLGTITSHLSSLHLQQEDFTLCRFRYEDVKDLLQKPSTVMIFLGIEKVKNPPSSSQTVESVSEPPVWFAVNTDEDAAVLLKRCREKNCLFPRSPNRDLLKLSEEEAGIVAQARSVLAWHSRYSFCPTCGSSTRPEEGGYKRSCLNSECRSLQGVHNTCYPRVDPVVIMLVIHPDGNQCLLGRKKVFPAGMFSCLAGFVEPGETLEEAVRREVEEESGVKVGPVCYVSCQPWPMPSNLMIGCLAVAMSTDIKVDENEIEEARWFPRQQVIDSLFRGARPAFVFPPRQTIAHQLIRHWICMNSNL
;
A
#
# COMPACT_ATOMS: atom_id res chain seq x y z
N MET A 1 -32.63 -36.36 -14.72
CA MET A 1 -31.26 -36.79 -14.33
C MET A 1 -30.35 -36.54 -15.52
N THR A 2 -29.73 -35.37 -15.57
CA THR A 2 -28.82 -34.98 -16.66
C THR A 2 -27.39 -35.20 -16.14
N SER A 3 -26.71 -36.25 -16.61
CA SER A 3 -25.30 -36.45 -16.30
C SER A 3 -24.46 -35.49 -17.15
N LEU A 4 -23.87 -34.49 -16.51
CA LEU A 4 -22.79 -33.69 -17.08
C LEU A 4 -21.57 -34.60 -17.24
N GLN A 5 -21.27 -35.03 -18.46
CA GLN A 5 -19.99 -35.70 -18.75
C GLN A 5 -18.89 -34.64 -18.69
N LEU A 6 -18.03 -34.74 -17.68
CA LEU A 6 -16.82 -33.94 -17.55
C LEU A 6 -15.92 -34.19 -18.76
N SER A 7 -15.28 -33.14 -19.28
CA SER A 7 -14.24 -33.34 -20.29
C SER A 7 -13.07 -34.12 -19.69
N ALA A 8 -12.34 -34.89 -20.51
CA ALA A 8 -11.19 -35.69 -20.04
C ALA A 8 -10.11 -34.85 -19.31
N LYS A 9 -10.04 -33.54 -19.60
CA LYS A 9 -9.15 -32.59 -18.90
C LYS A 9 -9.68 -32.21 -17.52
N GLU A 10 -10.98 -31.99 -17.38
CA GLU A 10 -11.60 -31.68 -16.08
C GLU A 10 -11.59 -32.90 -15.16
N GLU A 11 -11.82 -34.10 -15.69
CA GLU A 11 -11.73 -35.34 -14.93
C GLU A 11 -10.31 -35.57 -14.37
N MET A 12 -9.29 -35.19 -15.14
CA MET A 12 -7.89 -35.27 -14.71
C MET A 12 -7.55 -34.25 -13.61
N VAL A 13 -8.12 -33.04 -13.69
CA VAL A 13 -7.97 -32.02 -12.63
C VAL A 13 -8.65 -32.48 -11.34
N GLU A 14 -9.88 -32.98 -11.42
CA GLU A 14 -10.60 -33.45 -10.24
C GLU A 14 -9.91 -34.65 -9.58
N LYS A 15 -9.40 -35.61 -10.37
CA LYS A 15 -8.58 -36.73 -9.84
C LYS A 15 -7.31 -36.25 -9.14
N PHE A 16 -6.66 -35.21 -9.65
CA PHE A 16 -5.49 -34.61 -9.03
C PHE A 16 -5.80 -33.92 -7.69
N LEU A 17 -6.91 -33.17 -7.65
CA LEU A 17 -7.35 -32.48 -6.44
C LEU A 17 -7.82 -33.45 -5.36
N ASP A 18 -8.53 -34.50 -5.74
CA ASP A 18 -8.97 -35.58 -4.84
C ASP A 18 -7.79 -36.37 -4.26
N ALA A 19 -6.76 -36.64 -5.06
CA ALA A 19 -5.52 -37.26 -4.57
C ALA A 19 -4.84 -36.40 -3.49
N ALA A 20 -4.79 -35.07 -3.70
CA ALA A 20 -4.22 -34.14 -2.74
C ALA A 20 -5.07 -33.98 -1.48
N ALA A 21 -6.40 -33.97 -1.63
CA ALA A 21 -7.36 -33.90 -0.53
C ALA A 21 -7.34 -35.14 0.38
N ARG A 22 -6.97 -36.31 -0.16
CA ARG A 22 -6.83 -37.58 0.59
C ARG A 22 -5.43 -37.85 1.14
N GLY A 23 -4.45 -37.02 0.80
CA GLY A 23 -3.08 -37.20 1.27
C GLY A 23 -2.24 -38.20 0.47
N ASP A 24 -2.65 -38.57 -0.75
CA ASP A 24 -1.95 -39.57 -1.58
C ASP A 24 -0.81 -38.94 -2.41
N VAL A 25 0.38 -38.88 -1.81
CA VAL A 25 1.60 -38.34 -2.45
C VAL A 25 2.00 -39.12 -3.71
N SER A 26 1.74 -40.43 -3.75
CA SER A 26 2.15 -41.28 -4.87
C SER A 26 1.33 -40.95 -6.12
N GLN A 27 0.01 -40.83 -5.94
CA GLN A 27 -0.91 -40.44 -7.01
C GLN A 27 -0.67 -38.99 -7.46
N VAL A 28 -0.44 -38.06 -6.52
CA VAL A 28 -0.06 -36.67 -6.82
C VAL A 28 1.22 -36.60 -7.66
N SER A 29 2.26 -37.36 -7.29
CA SER A 29 3.54 -37.37 -8.00
C SER A 29 3.41 -37.99 -9.39
N THR A 30 2.62 -39.06 -9.51
CA THR A 30 2.36 -39.72 -10.79
C THR A 30 1.57 -38.82 -11.74
N LEU A 31 0.56 -38.11 -11.24
CA LEU A 31 -0.21 -37.18 -12.08
C LEU A 31 0.64 -35.97 -12.52
N LEU A 32 1.51 -35.47 -11.65
CA LEU A 32 2.44 -34.39 -12.01
C LEU A 32 3.55 -34.81 -12.96
N SER A 33 3.99 -36.08 -12.95
CA SER A 33 4.96 -36.57 -13.94
C SER A 33 4.36 -36.66 -15.35
N HIS A 34 3.06 -36.95 -15.44
CA HIS A 34 2.34 -36.99 -16.71
C HIS A 34 1.85 -35.60 -17.17
N ALA A 35 1.45 -34.72 -16.25
CA ALA A 35 0.91 -33.40 -16.55
C ALA A 35 1.34 -32.34 -15.50
N PRO A 36 2.54 -31.74 -15.64
CA PRO A 36 3.05 -30.73 -14.71
C PRO A 36 2.17 -29.48 -14.57
N SER A 37 1.37 -29.17 -15.60
CA SER A 37 0.44 -28.03 -15.60
C SER A 37 -0.71 -28.13 -14.58
N LEU A 38 -0.89 -29.29 -13.95
CA LEU A 38 -1.93 -29.53 -12.93
C LEU A 38 -1.64 -28.83 -11.59
N ILE A 39 -0.37 -28.51 -11.31
CA ILE A 39 0.09 -28.05 -9.99
C ILE A 39 -0.68 -26.83 -9.46
N ASN A 40 -1.10 -25.92 -10.35
CA ASN A 40 -1.86 -24.70 -10.03
C ASN A 40 -3.30 -24.71 -10.56
N LYS A 41 -3.84 -25.87 -10.97
CA LYS A 41 -5.24 -25.97 -11.40
C LYS A 41 -6.18 -25.97 -10.20
N THR A 42 -7.34 -25.35 -10.41
CA THR A 42 -8.41 -25.27 -9.43
C THR A 42 -9.61 -26.09 -9.88
N GLY A 43 -10.26 -26.75 -8.94
CA GLY A 43 -11.52 -27.48 -9.19
C GLY A 43 -12.71 -26.53 -9.20
N PHE A 44 -13.92 -27.08 -9.29
CA PHE A 44 -15.17 -26.28 -9.29
C PHE A 44 -15.35 -25.39 -8.05
N SER A 45 -14.75 -25.77 -6.93
CA SER A 45 -14.76 -25.01 -5.68
C SER A 45 -13.75 -23.85 -5.64
N GLY A 46 -12.86 -23.74 -6.64
CA GLY A 46 -11.78 -22.76 -6.68
C GLY A 46 -10.54 -23.13 -5.87
N TRP A 47 -10.51 -24.32 -5.25
CA TRP A 47 -9.38 -24.78 -4.43
C TRP A 47 -8.30 -25.45 -5.27
N THR A 48 -7.03 -25.19 -4.93
CA THR A 48 -5.87 -25.90 -5.47
C THR A 48 -5.55 -27.15 -4.66
N ALA A 49 -4.76 -28.06 -5.23
CA ALA A 49 -4.25 -29.24 -4.54
C ALA A 49 -3.50 -28.89 -3.24
N LEU A 50 -2.71 -27.81 -3.25
CA LEU A 50 -1.97 -27.33 -2.09
C LEU A 50 -2.91 -26.86 -0.97
N MET A 51 -3.97 -26.11 -1.33
CA MET A 51 -4.96 -25.64 -0.36
C MET A 51 -5.74 -26.80 0.27
N LEU A 52 -6.10 -27.82 -0.53
CA LEU A 52 -6.78 -29.02 -0.04
C LEU A 52 -5.89 -29.85 0.89
N ALA A 53 -4.62 -30.05 0.51
CA ALA A 53 -3.64 -30.75 1.35
C ALA A 53 -3.39 -30.02 2.67
N ALA A 54 -3.22 -28.70 2.65
CA ALA A 54 -3.02 -27.89 3.84
C ALA A 54 -4.25 -27.89 4.77
N ARG A 55 -5.45 -27.75 4.20
CA ARG A 55 -6.71 -27.76 4.96
C ARG A 55 -6.96 -29.10 5.67
N ASN A 56 -6.62 -30.22 5.02
CA ASN A 56 -6.84 -31.55 5.56
C ASN A 56 -5.65 -32.08 6.39
N GLY A 57 -4.62 -31.25 6.64
CA GLY A 57 -3.46 -31.62 7.47
C GLY A 57 -2.49 -32.60 6.82
N HIS A 58 -2.49 -32.70 5.49
CA HIS A 58 -1.58 -33.56 4.73
C HIS A 58 -0.25 -32.86 4.44
N HIS A 59 0.54 -32.66 5.49
CA HIS A 59 1.81 -31.92 5.47
C HIS A 59 2.81 -32.46 4.44
N HIS A 60 2.90 -33.78 4.28
CA HIS A 60 3.78 -34.46 3.32
C HIS A 60 3.39 -34.20 1.85
N VAL A 61 2.09 -34.09 1.55
CA VAL A 61 1.62 -33.66 0.22
C VAL A 61 1.89 -32.18 0.00
N ALA A 62 1.65 -31.34 1.01
CA ALA A 62 1.89 -29.90 0.92
C ALA A 62 3.37 -29.59 0.68
N GLU A 63 4.28 -30.22 1.42
CA GLU A 63 5.73 -30.10 1.24
C GLU A 63 6.17 -30.56 -0.16
N LYS A 64 5.61 -31.67 -0.65
CA LYS A 64 5.89 -32.16 -2.00
C LYS A 64 5.39 -31.19 -3.09
N LEU A 65 4.20 -30.63 -2.93
CA LEU A 65 3.65 -29.64 -3.88
C LEU A 65 4.44 -28.33 -3.84
N LEU A 66 4.89 -27.88 -2.67
CA LEU A 66 5.73 -26.69 -2.50
C LEU A 66 7.11 -26.88 -3.15
N SER A 67 7.75 -28.03 -2.94
CA SER A 67 9.05 -28.35 -3.57
C SER A 67 8.99 -28.50 -5.09
N LEU A 68 7.82 -28.80 -5.66
CA LEU A 68 7.59 -28.85 -7.11
C LEU A 68 7.10 -27.50 -7.69
N GLY A 69 6.41 -26.70 -6.88
CA GLY A 69 5.94 -25.35 -7.23
C GLY A 69 7.08 -24.33 -7.34
N THR A 70 8.14 -24.49 -6.54
CA THR A 70 9.36 -23.68 -6.68
C THR A 70 10.05 -23.92 -8.02
N ILE A 71 9.99 -25.14 -8.57
CA ILE A 71 10.63 -25.53 -9.85
C ILE A 71 9.82 -25.06 -11.08
N THR A 72 8.51 -24.77 -10.93
CA THR A 72 7.65 -24.26 -12.03
C THR A 72 7.41 -22.76 -11.98
N SER A 73 8.03 -22.04 -11.05
CA SER A 73 7.97 -20.57 -10.92
C SER A 73 8.56 -19.80 -12.12
N HIS A 74 9.09 -20.49 -13.14
CA HIS A 74 9.65 -19.83 -14.32
C HIS A 74 8.69 -19.51 -15.47
N LEU A 75 7.41 -19.95 -15.50
CA LEU A 75 6.50 -19.54 -16.59
C LEU A 75 5.01 -19.43 -16.16
N SER A 76 4.65 -18.27 -15.60
CA SER A 76 3.64 -17.39 -16.21
C SER A 76 3.55 -16.11 -15.38
N SER A 77 4.68 -15.41 -15.40
CA SER A 77 4.65 -13.97 -15.52
C SER A 77 3.73 -13.57 -16.69
N LEU A 78 2.46 -13.35 -16.38
CA LEU A 78 1.84 -12.10 -16.83
C LEU A 78 2.49 -10.97 -16.02
N HIS A 79 3.82 -10.85 -16.13
CA HIS A 79 4.45 -9.56 -16.06
C HIS A 79 3.87 -8.83 -17.27
N LEU A 80 2.80 -8.08 -17.03
CA LEU A 80 2.90 -6.68 -17.43
C LEU A 80 4.31 -6.27 -17.02
N GLN A 81 5.16 -5.95 -17.99
CA GLN A 81 6.48 -5.38 -17.74
C GLN A 81 6.27 -4.14 -16.88
N GLN A 82 6.17 -4.34 -15.57
CA GLN A 82 6.16 -3.27 -14.62
C GLN A 82 7.64 -2.99 -14.49
N GLU A 83 8.08 -1.96 -15.19
CA GLU A 83 9.42 -1.42 -14.97
C GLU A 83 9.56 -1.21 -13.46
N ASP A 84 10.46 -1.96 -12.84
CA ASP A 84 10.74 -1.84 -11.43
C ASP A 84 11.50 -0.52 -11.23
N PHE A 85 10.84 0.44 -10.59
CA PHE A 85 11.45 1.72 -10.26
C PHE A 85 12.19 1.57 -8.93
N THR A 86 13.47 1.92 -8.91
CA THR A 86 14.29 2.01 -7.70
C THR A 86 14.77 3.43 -7.48
N LEU A 87 15.14 3.77 -6.25
CA LEU A 87 15.68 5.09 -5.94
C LEU A 87 17.11 5.22 -6.47
N CYS A 88 17.35 6.27 -7.27
CA CYS A 88 18.70 6.65 -7.67
C CYS A 88 19.48 7.17 -6.44
N ARG A 89 20.61 6.54 -6.13
CA ARG A 89 21.40 6.85 -4.92
C ARG A 89 22.57 7.78 -5.25
N PHE A 90 22.65 8.90 -4.53
CA PHE A 90 23.75 9.85 -4.64
C PHE A 90 24.75 9.66 -3.49
N ARG A 91 26.04 9.77 -3.78
CA ARG A 91 27.10 9.80 -2.76
C ARG A 91 27.46 11.24 -2.42
N TYR A 92 28.18 11.43 -1.31
CA TYR A 92 28.66 12.74 -0.87
C TYR A 92 29.37 13.52 -1.98
N GLU A 93 30.27 12.87 -2.73
CA GLU A 93 31.00 13.51 -3.83
C GLU A 93 30.10 14.07 -4.93
N ASP A 94 28.90 13.51 -5.11
CA ASP A 94 27.98 13.91 -6.17
C ASP A 94 27.12 15.14 -5.74
N VAL A 95 27.05 15.43 -4.43
CA VAL A 95 26.17 16.48 -3.85
C VAL A 95 26.88 17.52 -2.98
N LYS A 96 28.18 17.40 -2.72
CA LYS A 96 28.94 18.24 -1.77
C LYS A 96 28.84 19.75 -2.02
N ASP A 97 28.76 20.17 -3.27
CA ASP A 97 28.60 21.58 -3.66
C ASP A 97 27.17 22.08 -3.43
N LEU A 98 26.16 21.21 -3.58
CA LEU A 98 24.77 21.55 -3.29
C LEU A 98 24.57 21.81 -1.79
N LEU A 99 25.28 21.08 -0.93
CA LEU A 99 25.21 21.22 0.52
C LEU A 99 25.75 22.58 1.03
N GLN A 100 26.56 23.28 0.23
CA GLN A 100 27.09 24.60 0.58
C GLN A 100 26.09 25.73 0.27
N LYS A 101 25.03 25.45 -0.50
CA LYS A 101 24.04 26.45 -0.89
C LYS A 101 23.07 26.74 0.26
N PRO A 102 22.72 28.02 0.51
CA PRO A 102 21.78 28.39 1.57
C PRO A 102 20.34 27.96 1.28
N SER A 103 19.98 27.73 0.02
CA SER A 103 18.66 27.26 -0.42
C SER A 103 18.46 25.75 -0.25
N THR A 104 19.54 24.99 0.01
CA THR A 104 19.48 23.54 0.12
C THR A 104 18.95 23.13 1.50
N VAL A 105 17.95 22.25 1.50
CA VAL A 105 17.38 21.64 2.70
C VAL A 105 17.83 20.19 2.77
N MET A 106 18.42 19.80 3.90
CA MET A 106 18.88 18.45 4.16
C MET A 106 18.13 17.85 5.35
N ILE A 107 17.57 16.66 5.17
CA ILE A 107 16.81 15.92 6.18
C ILE A 107 17.50 14.59 6.43
N PHE A 108 17.78 14.28 7.70
CA PHE A 108 18.27 12.97 8.11
C PHE A 108 17.13 11.94 8.04
N LEU A 109 17.32 10.84 7.31
CA LEU A 109 16.28 9.81 7.15
C LEU A 109 16.49 8.63 8.12
N GLY A 110 17.75 8.32 8.42
CA GLY A 110 18.11 7.24 9.33
C GLY A 110 19.39 6.52 8.91
N ILE A 111 19.61 5.37 9.53
CA ILE A 111 20.73 4.47 9.25
C ILE A 111 20.20 3.14 8.72
N GLU A 112 20.95 2.52 7.81
CA GLU A 112 20.58 1.22 7.27
C GLU A 112 20.67 0.12 8.35
N LYS A 113 19.67 -0.76 8.40
CA LYS A 113 19.65 -1.86 9.37
C LYS A 113 20.67 -2.94 8.98
N VAL A 114 21.58 -3.29 9.88
CA VAL A 114 22.54 -4.38 9.68
C VAL A 114 21.79 -5.72 9.79
N LYS A 115 21.67 -6.46 8.67
CA LYS A 115 20.86 -7.69 8.61
C LYS A 115 21.44 -8.91 9.37
N ASN A 116 22.71 -8.86 9.81
CA ASN A 116 23.35 -9.88 10.65
C ASN A 116 24.32 -9.21 11.66
N PRO A 117 24.01 -9.16 12.97
CA PRO A 117 25.02 -8.74 13.95
C PRO A 117 26.16 -9.77 13.96
N PRO A 118 27.43 -9.35 14.05
CA PRO A 118 28.54 -10.29 14.12
C PRO A 118 28.37 -11.18 15.35
N SER A 119 28.42 -12.50 15.16
CA SER A 119 28.55 -13.47 16.24
C SER A 119 29.74 -13.09 17.11
N SER A 120 29.62 -13.27 18.43
CA SER A 120 30.51 -12.80 19.51
C SER A 120 31.94 -13.35 19.52
N SER A 121 32.56 -13.56 18.37
CA SER A 121 33.88 -14.16 18.21
C SER A 121 34.56 -13.74 16.90
N GLN A 122 34.51 -12.45 16.54
CA GLN A 122 35.40 -11.88 15.54
C GLN A 122 36.08 -10.62 16.06
N THR A 123 37.40 -10.60 15.89
CA THR A 123 38.36 -9.57 16.26
C THR A 123 37.99 -8.20 15.69
N VAL A 124 38.27 -7.16 16.47
CA VAL A 124 38.02 -5.74 16.19
C VAL A 124 38.90 -5.27 15.03
N GLU A 125 38.51 -5.56 13.78
CA GLU A 125 39.09 -4.94 12.59
C GLU A 125 37.98 -4.40 11.69
N SER A 126 37.85 -3.08 11.68
CA SER A 126 36.96 -2.26 10.84
C SER A 126 35.46 -2.62 10.87
N VAL A 127 34.78 -2.24 11.96
CA VAL A 127 33.31 -2.12 11.90
C VAL A 127 33.00 -0.93 10.99
N SER A 128 32.75 -1.19 9.70
CA SER A 128 32.21 -0.18 8.80
C SER A 128 30.88 0.30 9.38
N GLU A 129 30.80 1.58 9.74
CA GLU A 129 29.55 2.19 10.19
C GLU A 129 28.45 1.97 9.14
N PRO A 130 27.20 1.69 9.56
CA PRO A 130 26.12 1.45 8.62
C PRO A 130 25.85 2.71 7.77
N PRO A 131 25.52 2.55 6.48
CA PRO A 131 25.22 3.69 5.62
C PRO A 131 24.11 4.58 6.20
N VAL A 132 24.38 5.89 6.19
CA VAL A 132 23.44 6.92 6.63
C VAL A 132 22.70 7.50 5.43
N TRP A 133 21.40 7.72 5.59
CA TRP A 133 20.52 8.23 4.55
C TRP A 133 20.07 9.65 4.83
N PHE A 134 20.13 10.51 3.81
CA PHE A 134 19.64 11.87 3.83
C PHE A 134 18.74 12.14 2.62
N ALA A 135 17.70 12.95 2.80
CA ALA A 135 16.99 13.58 1.71
C ALA A 135 17.56 14.99 1.49
N VAL A 136 17.86 15.34 0.25
CA VAL A 136 18.41 16.64 -0.13
C VAL A 136 17.46 17.29 -1.14
N ASN A 137 16.97 18.49 -0.80
CA ASN A 137 16.18 19.32 -1.69
C ASN A 137 16.95 20.60 -2.00
N THR A 138 17.02 20.97 -3.27
CA THR A 138 17.82 22.12 -3.75
C THR A 138 17.09 22.83 -4.89
N ASP A 139 17.53 24.04 -5.21
CA ASP A 139 17.01 24.87 -6.31
C ASP A 139 17.66 24.56 -7.67
N GLU A 140 18.62 23.63 -7.70
CA GLU A 140 19.31 23.20 -8.91
C GLU A 140 18.33 22.56 -9.92
N ASP A 141 18.56 22.81 -11.21
CA ASP A 141 17.78 22.22 -12.28
C ASP A 141 17.81 20.68 -12.25
N ALA A 142 16.64 20.08 -12.44
CA ALA A 142 16.45 18.63 -12.39
C ALA A 142 17.34 17.89 -13.41
N ALA A 143 17.52 18.42 -14.63
CA ALA A 143 18.36 17.78 -15.64
C ALA A 143 19.85 17.85 -15.27
N VAL A 144 20.28 18.90 -14.55
CA VAL A 144 21.63 18.99 -13.99
C VAL A 144 21.82 17.96 -12.88
N LEU A 145 20.86 17.80 -11.98
CA LEU A 145 20.92 16.78 -10.92
C LEU A 145 20.97 15.36 -11.48
N LEU A 146 20.20 15.06 -12.53
CA LEU A 146 20.20 13.74 -13.16
C LEU A 146 21.57 13.41 -13.81
N LYS A 147 22.29 14.40 -14.35
CA LYS A 147 23.63 14.20 -14.90
C LYS A 147 24.68 13.84 -13.83
N ARG A 148 24.44 14.20 -12.57
CA ARG A 148 25.31 13.85 -11.44
C ARG A 148 25.11 12.41 -10.99
N CYS A 149 23.99 11.79 -11.37
CA CYS A 149 23.72 10.41 -11.02
C CYS A 149 24.62 9.46 -11.82
N ARG A 150 25.21 8.48 -11.14
CA ARG A 150 26.03 7.44 -11.77
C ARG A 150 25.18 6.38 -12.46
N GLU A 151 23.92 6.27 -12.06
CA GLU A 151 22.96 5.34 -12.62
C GLU A 151 22.40 5.88 -13.95
N LYS A 152 22.13 4.98 -14.89
CA LYS A 152 21.54 5.33 -16.19
C LYS A 152 20.02 5.35 -16.07
N ASN A 153 19.37 6.16 -16.90
CA ASN A 153 17.90 6.28 -16.98
C ASN A 153 17.22 6.82 -15.70
N CYS A 154 17.93 7.58 -14.87
CA CYS A 154 17.30 8.30 -13.76
C CYS A 154 16.32 9.36 -14.26
N LEU A 155 15.19 9.48 -13.57
CA LEU A 155 14.17 10.48 -13.83
C LEU A 155 13.56 10.96 -12.52
N PHE A 156 13.09 12.20 -12.50
CA PHE A 156 12.24 12.68 -11.42
C PHE A 156 10.77 12.26 -11.66
N PRO A 157 10.03 11.87 -10.62
CA PRO A 157 8.60 11.55 -10.73
C PRO A 157 7.81 12.72 -11.35
N ARG A 158 7.01 12.45 -12.38
CA ARG A 158 6.19 13.47 -13.04
C ARG A 158 4.83 13.64 -12.37
N SER A 159 4.28 12.53 -11.88
CA SER A 159 3.00 12.48 -11.19
C SER A 159 3.19 11.72 -9.88
N PRO A 160 3.53 12.40 -8.77
CA PRO A 160 3.84 11.75 -7.50
C PRO A 160 2.80 10.72 -7.04
N ASN A 161 1.49 11.01 -7.20
CA ASN A 161 0.39 10.11 -6.83
C ASN A 161 0.43 8.73 -7.52
N ARG A 162 1.05 8.64 -8.70
CA ARG A 162 1.10 7.42 -9.52
C ARG A 162 2.48 6.81 -9.55
N ASP A 163 3.51 7.64 -9.63
CA ASP A 163 4.88 7.18 -9.79
C ASP A 163 5.44 6.60 -8.48
N LEU A 164 5.05 7.15 -7.32
CA LEU A 164 5.48 6.61 -6.03
C LEU A 164 4.92 5.21 -5.74
N LEU A 165 3.75 4.86 -6.31
CA LEU A 165 3.16 3.53 -6.20
C LEU A 165 3.92 2.45 -7.01
N LYS A 166 4.92 2.84 -7.80
CA LYS A 166 5.76 1.91 -8.56
C LYS A 166 7.03 1.50 -7.81
N LEU A 167 7.36 2.19 -6.72
CA LEU A 167 8.49 1.85 -5.85
C LEU A 167 8.18 0.59 -5.04
N SER A 168 9.25 -0.06 -4.57
CA SER A 168 9.14 -1.10 -3.54
C SER A 168 8.55 -0.52 -2.24
N GLU A 169 7.94 -1.36 -1.40
CA GLU A 169 7.33 -0.91 -0.13
C GLU A 169 8.34 -0.21 0.79
N GLU A 170 9.56 -0.73 0.86
CA GLU A 170 10.66 -0.16 1.65
C GLU A 170 11.06 1.24 1.14
N GLU A 171 11.29 1.38 -0.17
CA GLU A 171 11.66 2.66 -0.77
C GLU A 171 10.52 3.68 -0.75
N ALA A 172 9.28 3.22 -0.96
CA ALA A 172 8.09 4.07 -0.85
C ALA A 172 7.95 4.66 0.56
N GLY A 173 8.26 3.87 1.60
CA GLY A 173 8.30 4.34 2.99
C GLY A 173 9.35 5.44 3.22
N ILE A 174 10.57 5.24 2.72
CA ILE A 174 11.65 6.24 2.80
C ILE A 174 11.25 7.53 2.08
N VAL A 175 10.69 7.43 0.87
CA VAL A 175 10.22 8.60 0.12
C VAL A 175 9.06 9.29 0.81
N ALA A 176 8.14 8.54 1.44
CA ALA A 176 7.03 9.13 2.17
C ALA A 176 7.52 9.99 3.33
N GLN A 177 8.50 9.52 4.10
CA GLN A 177 9.16 10.31 5.16
C GLN A 177 9.83 11.56 4.57
N ALA A 178 10.73 11.36 3.60
CA ALA A 178 11.50 12.44 2.98
C ALA A 178 10.58 13.54 2.40
N ARG A 179 9.62 13.15 1.58
CA ARG A 179 8.74 14.08 0.86
C ARG A 179 7.79 14.82 1.80
N SER A 180 7.27 14.17 2.86
CA SER A 180 6.39 14.83 3.83
C SER A 180 7.13 15.92 4.61
N VAL A 181 8.37 15.63 5.06
CA VAL A 181 9.19 16.60 5.80
C VAL A 181 9.67 17.74 4.88
N LEU A 182 10.07 17.43 3.65
CA LEU A 182 10.42 18.46 2.65
C LEU A 182 9.22 19.34 2.26
N ALA A 183 8.04 18.74 2.11
CA ALA A 183 6.81 19.49 1.84
C ALA A 183 6.46 20.42 3.02
N TRP A 184 6.66 19.96 4.25
CA TRP A 184 6.52 20.81 5.44
C TRP A 184 7.50 21.99 5.39
N HIS A 185 8.78 21.77 5.12
CA HIS A 185 9.74 22.87 4.97
C HIS A 185 9.36 23.89 3.89
N SER A 186 8.79 23.43 2.77
CA SER A 186 8.38 24.34 1.69
C SER A 186 7.22 25.28 2.05
N ARG A 187 6.39 24.90 3.04
CA ARG A 187 5.16 25.63 3.41
C ARG A 187 5.22 26.31 4.78
N TYR A 188 6.13 25.89 5.66
CA TYR A 188 6.21 26.34 7.06
C TYR A 188 7.50 27.13 7.34
N SER A 189 7.89 28.02 6.42
CA SER A 189 9.09 28.87 6.56
C SER A 189 8.97 29.94 7.66
N PHE A 190 7.75 30.28 8.08
CA PHE A 190 7.45 31.28 9.10
C PHE A 190 6.79 30.67 10.33
N CYS A 191 7.01 31.29 11.49
CA CYS A 191 6.48 30.83 12.77
C CYS A 191 4.96 31.07 12.82
N PRO A 192 4.13 30.02 13.00
CA PRO A 192 2.68 30.18 13.11
C PRO A 192 2.24 31.05 14.30
N THR A 193 3.06 31.16 15.35
CA THR A 193 2.71 31.92 16.57
C THR A 193 2.91 33.43 16.44
N CYS A 194 3.89 33.89 15.64
CA CYS A 194 4.25 35.32 15.59
C CYS A 194 4.60 35.86 14.19
N GLY A 195 4.63 35.01 13.16
CA GLY A 195 4.95 35.40 11.78
C GLY A 195 6.43 35.63 11.47
N SER A 196 7.33 35.57 12.46
CA SER A 196 8.78 35.71 12.23
C SER A 196 9.36 34.52 11.47
N SER A 197 10.49 34.72 10.80
CA SER A 197 11.22 33.64 10.11
C SER A 197 11.66 32.55 11.09
N THR A 198 11.80 31.33 10.57
CA THR A 198 12.24 30.14 11.33
C THR A 198 13.50 29.54 10.70
N ARG A 199 14.30 28.83 11.50
CA ARG A 199 15.44 28.05 11.03
C ARG A 199 15.23 26.55 11.28
N PRO A 200 15.66 25.65 10.36
CA PRO A 200 15.63 24.22 10.60
C PRO A 200 16.63 23.79 11.68
N GLU A 201 16.26 22.82 12.50
CA GLU A 201 17.07 22.21 13.57
C GLU A 201 16.79 20.69 13.62
N GLU A 202 17.47 19.96 14.51
CA GLU A 202 17.25 18.52 14.79
C GLU A 202 17.22 17.63 13.52
N GLY A 203 18.21 17.79 12.64
CA GLY A 203 18.32 16.99 11.42
C GLY A 203 17.18 17.20 10.41
N GLY A 204 16.47 18.33 10.52
CA GLY A 204 15.33 18.67 9.67
C GLY A 204 13.96 18.39 10.29
N TYR A 205 13.89 17.84 11.51
CA TYR A 205 12.61 17.53 12.18
C TYR A 205 12.12 18.64 13.10
N LYS A 206 12.77 19.79 13.08
CA LYS A 206 12.34 20.94 13.87
C LYS A 206 12.55 22.25 13.12
N ARG A 207 11.69 23.22 13.38
CA ARG A 207 11.87 24.61 12.99
C ARG A 207 11.72 25.50 14.22
N SER A 208 12.77 26.25 14.51
CA SER A 208 12.83 27.15 15.66
C SER A 208 12.67 28.61 15.20
N CYS A 209 11.82 29.34 15.92
CA CYS A 209 11.56 30.76 15.65
C CYS A 209 12.81 31.60 15.92
N LEU A 210 13.09 32.60 15.07
CA LEU A 210 14.22 33.52 15.25
C LEU A 210 13.91 34.68 16.22
N ASN A 211 12.65 34.86 16.62
CA ASN A 211 12.26 35.85 17.62
C ASN A 211 12.42 35.26 19.04
N SER A 212 13.36 35.81 19.82
CA SER A 212 13.69 35.35 21.18
C SER A 212 12.50 35.40 22.15
N GLU A 213 11.58 36.35 21.95
CA GLU A 213 10.42 36.56 22.81
C GLU A 213 9.21 35.71 22.38
N CYS A 214 9.37 34.84 21.38
CA CYS A 214 8.27 34.06 20.87
C CYS A 214 7.84 32.96 21.85
N ARG A 215 6.54 32.91 22.15
CA ARG A 215 5.94 31.86 23.00
C ARG A 215 6.19 30.44 22.49
N SER A 216 6.42 30.25 21.18
CA SER A 216 6.76 28.93 20.63
C SER A 216 8.09 28.38 21.13
N LEU A 217 8.95 29.23 21.71
CA LEU A 217 10.23 28.83 22.33
C LEU A 217 10.08 28.47 23.82
N GLN A 218 8.91 28.73 24.41
CA GLN A 218 8.64 28.48 25.83
C GLN A 218 7.87 27.16 25.98
N GLY A 219 8.60 26.06 26.14
CA GLY A 219 8.03 24.71 26.23
C GLY A 219 7.98 24.00 24.87
N VAL A 220 7.21 22.90 24.80
CA VAL A 220 7.09 22.07 23.60
C VAL A 220 5.78 22.38 22.88
N HIS A 221 5.88 22.88 21.65
CA HIS A 221 4.72 23.26 20.82
C HIS A 221 4.77 22.55 19.48
N ASN A 222 3.60 22.10 19.00
CA ASN A 222 3.47 21.43 17.70
C ASN A 222 3.89 22.32 16.51
N THR A 223 3.86 23.65 16.67
CA THR A 223 4.27 24.63 15.66
C THR A 223 5.70 24.46 15.17
N CYS A 224 6.54 23.77 15.97
CA CYS A 224 7.95 23.58 15.68
C CYS A 224 8.24 22.24 14.98
N TYR A 225 7.26 21.34 14.84
CA TYR A 225 7.48 19.96 14.36
C TYR A 225 6.70 19.66 13.06
N PRO A 226 7.13 18.64 12.28
CA PRO A 226 6.42 18.21 11.07
C PRO A 226 4.96 17.84 11.35
N ARG A 227 4.09 18.23 10.43
CA ARG A 227 2.66 17.93 10.47
C ARG A 227 2.38 16.56 9.84
N VAL A 228 1.52 15.78 10.49
CA VAL A 228 0.91 14.55 9.95
C VAL A 228 -0.60 14.69 10.07
N ASP A 229 -1.30 14.59 8.94
CA ASP A 229 -2.75 14.71 8.88
C ASP A 229 -3.41 13.32 8.87
N PRO A 230 -4.10 12.89 9.95
CA PRO A 230 -4.78 11.61 9.98
C PRO A 230 -6.00 11.61 9.05
N VAL A 231 -6.08 10.60 8.17
CA VAL A 231 -7.17 10.42 7.20
C VAL A 231 -7.72 9.02 7.35
N VAL A 232 -9.00 8.90 7.68
CA VAL A 232 -9.67 7.60 7.67
C VAL A 232 -10.03 7.23 6.24
N ILE A 233 -9.83 5.97 5.88
CA ILE A 233 -10.28 5.40 4.61
C ILE A 233 -10.97 4.08 4.90
N MET A 234 -12.22 3.95 4.50
CA MET A 234 -13.09 2.88 4.98
C MET A 234 -13.75 2.12 3.83
N LEU A 235 -13.70 0.80 3.92
CA LEU A 235 -14.58 -0.05 3.14
C LEU A 235 -15.82 -0.37 3.96
N VAL A 236 -16.97 0.13 3.52
CA VAL A 236 -18.25 -0.10 4.19
C VAL A 236 -18.89 -1.35 3.64
N ILE A 237 -19.15 -2.33 4.50
CA ILE A 237 -19.78 -3.60 4.20
C ILE A 237 -21.28 -3.44 4.40
N HIS A 238 -22.05 -3.87 3.41
CA HIS A 238 -23.51 -3.88 3.46
C HIS A 238 -24.01 -4.84 4.56
N PRO A 239 -25.20 -4.61 5.17
CA PRO A 239 -25.72 -5.48 6.24
C PRO A 239 -25.86 -6.97 5.86
N ASP A 240 -25.99 -7.29 4.57
CA ASP A 240 -26.05 -8.68 4.06
C ASP A 240 -24.68 -9.37 3.95
N GLY A 241 -23.58 -8.67 4.24
CA GLY A 241 -22.21 -9.16 4.16
C GLY A 241 -21.67 -9.38 2.73
N ASN A 242 -22.49 -9.19 1.69
CA ASN A 242 -22.20 -9.60 0.31
C ASN A 242 -22.00 -8.42 -0.65
N GLN A 243 -22.11 -7.18 -0.18
CA GLN A 243 -21.86 -5.98 -0.97
C GLN A 243 -20.97 -5.01 -0.20
N CYS A 244 -20.28 -4.12 -0.92
CA CYS A 244 -19.52 -3.03 -0.32
C CYS A 244 -19.88 -1.69 -0.97
N LEU A 245 -19.79 -0.60 -0.20
CA LEU A 245 -20.01 0.75 -0.69
C LEU A 245 -18.71 1.29 -1.27
N LEU A 246 -18.78 1.84 -2.48
CA LEU A 246 -17.67 2.57 -3.09
C LEU A 246 -18.19 3.87 -3.70
N GLY A 247 -17.36 4.91 -3.67
CA GLY A 247 -17.65 6.23 -4.22
C GLY A 247 -16.65 6.65 -5.31
N ARG A 248 -17.01 7.68 -6.06
CA ARG A 248 -16.09 8.35 -6.99
C ARG A 248 -16.18 9.87 -6.85
N LYS A 249 -15.03 10.55 -6.90
CA LYS A 249 -14.95 12.01 -6.99
C LYS A 249 -14.92 12.45 -8.45
N LYS A 250 -15.41 13.67 -8.76
CA LYS A 250 -15.42 14.23 -10.12
C LYS A 250 -14.04 14.26 -10.79
N VAL A 251 -12.99 14.41 -9.98
CA VAL A 251 -11.58 14.43 -10.42
C VAL A 251 -11.02 13.05 -10.79
N PHE A 252 -11.72 11.97 -10.46
CA PHE A 252 -11.26 10.62 -10.74
C PHE A 252 -11.46 10.26 -12.22
N PRO A 253 -10.57 9.43 -12.81
CA PRO A 253 -10.78 8.87 -14.13
C PRO A 253 -12.17 8.24 -14.27
N ALA A 254 -12.75 8.34 -15.46
CA ALA A 254 -14.08 7.80 -15.74
C ALA A 254 -14.15 6.31 -15.38
N GLY A 255 -15.19 5.93 -14.62
CA GLY A 255 -15.40 4.55 -14.17
C GLY A 255 -14.53 4.11 -12.99
N MET A 256 -13.68 4.98 -12.41
CA MET A 256 -12.90 4.63 -11.21
C MET A 256 -13.72 4.83 -9.93
N PHE A 257 -13.84 3.78 -9.11
CA PHE A 257 -14.50 3.80 -7.79
C PHE A 257 -13.51 3.38 -6.70
N SER A 258 -13.59 4.00 -5.53
CA SER A 258 -12.70 3.76 -4.39
C SER A 258 -13.48 3.75 -3.08
N CYS A 259 -12.83 3.29 -2.01
CA CYS A 259 -13.28 3.53 -0.64
C CYS A 259 -13.49 5.03 -0.39
N LEU A 260 -14.48 5.36 0.44
CA LEU A 260 -14.69 6.70 0.97
C LEU A 260 -13.55 7.05 1.94
N ALA A 261 -13.20 8.33 2.05
CA ALA A 261 -12.10 8.77 2.90
C ALA A 261 -12.19 10.26 3.22
N GLY A 262 -11.82 10.61 4.45
CA GLY A 262 -11.73 12.01 4.88
C GLY A 262 -10.91 12.21 6.14
N PHE A 263 -10.73 13.47 6.51
CA PHE A 263 -9.84 13.87 7.60
C PHE A 263 -10.49 13.60 8.95
N VAL A 264 -9.68 13.19 9.93
CA VAL A 264 -10.12 13.13 11.32
C VAL A 264 -10.12 14.55 11.90
N GLU A 265 -11.22 14.97 12.49
CA GLU A 265 -11.36 16.30 13.08
C GLU A 265 -10.87 16.33 14.55
N PRO A 266 -10.52 17.53 15.08
CA PRO A 266 -10.08 17.67 16.47
C PRO A 266 -11.13 17.18 17.46
N GLY A 267 -10.75 16.21 18.28
CA GLY A 267 -11.61 15.63 19.31
C GLY A 267 -12.35 14.36 18.87
N GLU A 268 -12.24 13.96 17.60
CA GLU A 268 -12.83 12.72 17.11
C GLU A 268 -11.96 11.49 17.42
N THR A 269 -12.62 10.38 17.72
CA THR A 269 -12.03 9.04 17.53
C THR A 269 -12.00 8.67 16.04
N LEU A 270 -11.18 7.68 15.67
CA LEU A 270 -11.11 7.18 14.30
C LEU A 270 -12.46 6.60 13.85
N GLU A 271 -13.16 5.95 14.77
CA GLU A 271 -14.46 5.35 14.54
C GLU A 271 -15.56 6.40 14.35
N GLU A 272 -15.50 7.52 15.08
CA GLU A 272 -16.42 8.66 14.86
C GLU A 272 -16.18 9.32 13.50
N ALA A 273 -14.92 9.59 13.14
CA ALA A 273 -14.58 10.14 11.83
C ALA A 273 -15.07 9.23 10.69
N VAL A 274 -14.89 7.91 10.81
CA VAL A 274 -15.42 6.95 9.83
C VAL A 274 -16.95 7.06 9.71
N ARG A 275 -17.68 7.16 10.83
CA ARG A 275 -19.14 7.26 10.79
C ARG A 275 -19.61 8.58 10.18
N ARG A 276 -19.00 9.69 10.59
CA ARG A 276 -19.30 11.03 10.07
C ARG A 276 -19.07 11.09 8.56
N GLU A 277 -17.87 10.73 8.10
CA GLU A 277 -17.50 10.81 6.69
C GLU A 277 -18.39 9.94 5.78
N VAL A 278 -18.76 8.73 6.22
CA VAL A 278 -19.68 7.89 5.44
C VAL A 278 -21.08 8.51 5.37
N GLU A 279 -21.59 9.06 6.48
CA GLU A 279 -22.91 9.68 6.50
C GLU A 279 -22.94 10.99 5.70
N GLU A 280 -21.88 11.79 5.74
CA GLU A 280 -21.72 13.03 4.97
C GLU A 280 -21.65 12.76 3.46
N GLU A 281 -20.72 11.90 3.01
CA GLU A 281 -20.51 11.70 1.57
C GLU A 281 -21.63 10.86 0.92
N SER A 282 -22.26 9.94 1.66
CA SER A 282 -23.18 8.93 1.08
C SER A 282 -24.55 8.80 1.75
N GLY A 283 -24.79 9.43 2.91
CA GLY A 283 -26.02 9.27 3.69
C GLY A 283 -26.16 7.93 4.42
N VAL A 284 -25.21 7.01 4.25
CA VAL A 284 -25.25 5.68 4.88
C VAL A 284 -24.78 5.77 6.32
N LYS A 285 -25.55 5.19 7.25
CA LYS A 285 -25.19 5.09 8.66
C LYS A 285 -24.34 3.86 8.90
N VAL A 286 -23.32 3.99 9.75
CA VAL A 286 -22.36 2.92 10.07
C VAL A 286 -22.37 2.63 11.57
N GLY A 287 -22.30 1.35 11.91
CA GLY A 287 -22.23 0.87 13.29
C GLY A 287 -20.80 0.48 13.68
N PRO A 288 -20.46 -0.83 13.76
CA PRO A 288 -19.11 -1.29 14.05
C PRO A 288 -18.07 -0.77 13.05
N VAL A 289 -16.91 -0.34 13.57
CA VAL A 289 -15.74 0.07 12.80
C VAL A 289 -14.54 -0.69 13.34
N CYS A 290 -13.72 -1.25 12.45
CA CYS A 290 -12.54 -2.05 12.79
C CYS A 290 -11.32 -1.56 12.00
N TYR A 291 -10.24 -1.25 12.69
CA TYR A 291 -8.95 -0.93 12.06
C TYR A 291 -8.33 -2.15 11.39
N VAL A 292 -7.72 -1.96 10.22
CA VAL A 292 -7.02 -3.01 9.46
C VAL A 292 -5.54 -2.72 9.32
N SER A 293 -5.19 -1.58 8.73
CA SER A 293 -3.81 -1.24 8.38
C SER A 293 -3.66 0.26 8.18
N CYS A 294 -2.43 0.75 8.04
CA CYS A 294 -2.15 2.14 7.72
C CYS A 294 -1.19 2.26 6.53
N GLN A 295 -1.27 3.39 5.83
CA GLN A 295 -0.38 3.72 4.72
C GLN A 295 -0.02 5.21 4.77
N PRO A 296 1.27 5.57 4.94
CA PRO A 296 1.71 6.94 4.74
C PRO A 296 1.43 7.39 3.30
N TRP A 297 0.78 8.54 3.14
CA TRP A 297 0.42 9.11 1.87
C TRP A 297 0.97 10.54 1.76
N PRO A 298 2.15 10.73 1.14
CA PRO A 298 2.88 12.00 1.20
C PRO A 298 2.27 13.06 0.27
N MET A 299 0.96 13.32 0.32
CA MET A 299 0.24 14.27 -0.53
C MET A 299 -0.52 15.35 0.27
N PRO A 300 0.18 16.24 1.01
CA PRO A 300 1.62 16.26 1.24
C PRO A 300 2.07 15.40 2.44
N SER A 301 1.23 15.22 3.46
CA SER A 301 1.66 14.62 4.74
C SER A 301 0.53 13.83 5.43
N ASN A 302 -0.23 13.04 4.68
CA ASN A 302 -1.38 12.32 5.20
C ASN A 302 -0.97 10.95 5.74
N LEU A 303 -1.60 10.50 6.83
CA LEU A 303 -1.54 9.12 7.29
C LEU A 303 -2.89 8.47 7.02
N MET A 304 -2.95 7.58 6.01
CA MET A 304 -4.17 6.85 5.69
C MET A 304 -4.37 5.73 6.70
N ILE A 305 -5.53 5.71 7.33
CA ILE A 305 -5.92 4.77 8.38
C ILE A 305 -7.06 3.93 7.81
N GLY A 306 -6.73 2.71 7.40
CA GLY A 306 -7.64 1.80 6.72
C GLY A 306 -8.55 1.07 7.68
N CYS A 307 -9.86 1.22 7.51
CA CYS A 307 -10.89 0.62 8.35
C CYS A 307 -11.87 -0.23 7.54
N LEU A 308 -12.45 -1.23 8.18
CA LEU A 308 -13.71 -1.85 7.76
C LEU A 308 -14.84 -1.28 8.61
N ALA A 309 -15.98 -1.06 7.97
CA ALA A 309 -17.17 -0.53 8.59
C ALA A 309 -18.37 -1.42 8.23
N VAL A 310 -19.34 -1.57 9.13
CA VAL A 310 -20.59 -2.27 8.81
C VAL A 310 -21.73 -1.26 8.78
N ALA A 311 -22.42 -1.18 7.63
CA ALA A 311 -23.56 -0.30 7.47
C ALA A 311 -24.75 -0.75 8.31
N MET A 312 -25.54 0.22 8.76
CA MET A 312 -26.80 0.07 9.48
C MET A 312 -28.00 0.55 8.66
N SER A 313 -27.76 1.28 7.57
CA SER A 313 -28.74 1.68 6.57
C SER A 313 -28.21 1.39 5.16
N THR A 314 -29.10 1.39 4.17
CA THR A 314 -28.74 1.03 2.78
C THR A 314 -29.11 2.11 1.77
N ASP A 315 -29.96 3.05 2.15
CA ASP A 315 -30.35 4.18 1.31
C ASP A 315 -29.14 5.11 1.12
N ILE A 316 -28.80 5.35 -0.15
CA ILE A 316 -27.70 6.22 -0.53
C ILE A 316 -28.27 7.59 -0.88
N LYS A 317 -27.72 8.63 -0.26
CA LYS A 317 -27.95 10.03 -0.60
C LYS A 317 -26.59 10.73 -0.70
N VAL A 318 -26.12 10.90 -1.92
CA VAL A 318 -24.82 11.51 -2.21
C VAL A 318 -24.82 13.00 -1.92
N ASP A 319 -23.76 13.50 -1.28
CA ASP A 319 -23.41 14.92 -1.33
C ASP A 319 -22.65 15.24 -2.63
N GLU A 320 -23.35 15.89 -3.56
CA GLU A 320 -22.83 16.24 -4.89
C GLU A 320 -21.71 17.31 -4.86
N ASN A 321 -21.47 17.94 -3.71
CA ASN A 321 -20.33 18.83 -3.51
C ASN A 321 -19.01 18.05 -3.37
N GLU A 322 -19.08 16.83 -2.83
CA GLU A 322 -17.92 16.01 -2.44
C GLU A 322 -17.64 14.90 -3.45
N ILE A 323 -18.65 14.06 -3.69
CA ILE A 323 -18.56 12.90 -4.56
C ILE A 323 -19.59 12.98 -5.68
N GLU A 324 -19.28 12.38 -6.81
CA GLU A 324 -20.17 12.36 -7.97
C GLU A 324 -21.19 11.23 -7.89
N GLU A 325 -20.77 10.08 -7.35
CA GLU A 325 -21.59 8.88 -7.30
C GLU A 325 -21.10 7.95 -6.19
N ALA A 326 -22.02 7.33 -5.45
CA ALA A 326 -21.78 6.22 -4.55
C ALA A 326 -22.75 5.07 -4.86
N ARG A 327 -22.25 3.83 -4.80
CA ARG A 327 -23.07 2.64 -5.07
C ARG A 327 -22.64 1.45 -4.23
N TRP A 328 -23.60 0.56 -3.99
CA TRP A 328 -23.33 -0.80 -3.51
C TRP A 328 -22.83 -1.68 -4.64
N PHE A 329 -21.71 -2.35 -4.42
CA PHE A 329 -21.08 -3.27 -5.37
C PHE A 329 -21.14 -4.70 -4.81
N PRO A 330 -21.84 -5.63 -5.48
CA PRO A 330 -21.83 -7.04 -5.11
C PRO A 330 -20.43 -7.64 -5.12
N ARG A 331 -20.15 -8.51 -4.16
CA ARG A 331 -18.86 -9.19 -4.01
C ARG A 331 -18.42 -9.90 -5.29
N GLN A 332 -19.33 -10.58 -5.97
CA GLN A 332 -19.02 -11.25 -7.24
C GLN A 332 -18.59 -10.24 -8.31
N GLN A 333 -19.24 -9.08 -8.39
CA GLN A 333 -18.89 -8.03 -9.35
C GLN A 333 -17.48 -7.45 -9.08
N VAL A 334 -17.12 -7.31 -7.80
CA VAL A 334 -15.79 -6.89 -7.36
C VAL A 334 -14.74 -7.94 -7.74
N ILE A 335 -15.00 -9.23 -7.47
CA ILE A 335 -14.12 -10.35 -7.84
C ILE A 335 -13.91 -10.41 -9.36
N ASP A 336 -14.99 -10.32 -10.14
CA ASP A 336 -14.93 -10.39 -11.59
C ASP A 336 -14.10 -9.23 -12.17
N SER A 337 -14.27 -8.04 -11.61
CA SER A 337 -13.52 -6.84 -12.02
C SER A 337 -12.04 -6.90 -11.63
N LEU A 338 -11.67 -7.61 -10.56
CA LEU A 338 -10.28 -7.81 -10.14
C LEU A 338 -9.57 -8.94 -10.90
N PHE A 339 -10.26 -10.02 -11.28
CA PHE A 339 -9.62 -11.25 -11.77
C PHE A 339 -9.97 -11.69 -13.20
N ARG A 340 -11.11 -11.30 -13.79
CA ARG A 340 -11.63 -11.89 -15.05
C ARG A 340 -11.59 -10.95 -16.27
N GLY A 341 -10.66 -9.99 -16.26
CA GLY A 341 -10.59 -8.86 -17.20
C GLY A 341 -10.66 -9.20 -18.69
N ALA A 342 -11.72 -8.74 -19.35
CA ALA A 342 -11.71 -8.34 -20.75
C ALA A 342 -12.28 -6.92 -20.95
N ARG A 343 -13.27 -6.53 -20.13
CA ARG A 343 -13.76 -5.15 -19.93
C ARG A 343 -14.38 -5.04 -18.53
N PRO A 344 -13.65 -4.56 -17.52
CA PRO A 344 -14.23 -4.45 -16.19
C PRO A 344 -15.34 -3.38 -16.21
N ALA A 345 -16.45 -3.64 -15.50
CA ALA A 345 -17.58 -2.71 -15.46
C ALA A 345 -17.22 -1.37 -14.78
N PHE A 346 -16.14 -1.37 -13.99
CA PHE A 346 -15.56 -0.22 -13.32
C PHE A 346 -14.09 -0.52 -12.95
N VAL A 347 -13.33 0.50 -12.59
CA VAL A 347 -11.89 0.42 -12.34
C VAL A 347 -11.61 0.70 -10.86
N PHE A 348 -10.73 -0.10 -10.27
CA PHE A 348 -10.24 0.13 -8.91
C PHE A 348 -8.91 0.89 -8.90
N PRO A 349 -8.58 1.54 -7.78
CA PRO A 349 -7.24 2.06 -7.55
C PRO A 349 -6.15 0.97 -7.73
N PRO A 350 -4.91 1.36 -8.05
CA PRO A 350 -3.80 0.43 -8.21
C PRO A 350 -3.59 -0.47 -6.99
N ARG A 351 -3.03 -1.66 -7.21
CA ARG A 351 -2.84 -2.69 -6.17
C ARG A 351 -2.07 -2.23 -4.94
N GLN A 352 -1.19 -1.24 -5.08
CA GLN A 352 -0.37 -0.71 -4.00
C GLN A 352 -1.10 0.27 -3.07
N THR A 353 -2.32 0.70 -3.43
CA THR A 353 -3.10 1.63 -2.60
C THR A 353 -3.81 0.89 -1.47
N ILE A 354 -3.94 1.54 -0.32
CA ILE A 354 -4.69 1.01 0.83
C ILE A 354 -6.16 0.71 0.49
N ALA A 355 -6.80 1.51 -0.36
CA ALA A 355 -8.16 1.25 -0.84
C ALA A 355 -8.27 -0.12 -1.53
N HIS A 356 -7.34 -0.41 -2.44
CA HIS A 356 -7.29 -1.72 -3.10
C HIS A 356 -7.03 -2.85 -2.10
N GLN A 357 -6.14 -2.64 -1.13
CA GLN A 357 -5.85 -3.64 -0.10
C GLN A 357 -7.05 -3.92 0.80
N LEU A 358 -7.83 -2.91 1.19
CA LEU A 358 -9.07 -3.09 1.96
C LEU A 358 -10.11 -3.90 1.17
N ILE A 359 -10.32 -3.57 -0.11
CA ILE A 359 -11.23 -4.30 -1.00
C ILE A 359 -10.78 -5.76 -1.14
N ARG A 360 -9.47 -5.97 -1.38
CA ARG A 360 -8.88 -7.31 -1.48
C ARG A 360 -8.99 -8.09 -0.17
N HIS A 361 -8.86 -7.44 0.98
CA HIS A 361 -9.02 -8.07 2.28
C HIS A 361 -10.47 -8.53 2.48
N TRP A 362 -11.45 -7.68 2.16
CA TRP A 362 -12.87 -7.99 2.30
C TRP A 362 -13.35 -9.15 1.42
N ILE A 363 -12.87 -9.26 0.17
CA ILE A 363 -13.24 -10.41 -0.68
C ILE A 363 -12.74 -11.75 -0.13
N CYS A 364 -11.72 -11.74 0.73
CA CYS A 364 -11.20 -12.92 1.40
C CYS A 364 -11.90 -13.20 2.75
N MET A 365 -12.78 -12.30 3.22
CA MET A 365 -13.56 -12.53 4.43
C MET A 365 -14.77 -13.43 4.13
N ASN A 366 -15.14 -14.27 5.10
CA ASN A 366 -16.38 -15.04 5.01
C ASN A 366 -17.59 -14.10 4.96
N SER A 367 -18.58 -14.43 4.12
CA SER A 367 -19.85 -13.68 4.00
C SER A 367 -20.73 -13.72 5.25
N ASN A 368 -20.46 -14.65 6.17
CA ASN A 368 -21.23 -14.83 7.39
C ASN A 368 -20.62 -13.94 8.48
N LEU A 369 -20.96 -12.65 8.44
CA LEU A 369 -20.76 -11.71 9.55
C LEU A 369 -21.94 -11.81 10.53
#